data_AF-A0A1Z5HSV0-F1
#
_entry.id   AF-A0A1Z5HSV0-F1
#
_cell.length_a   1.000
_cell.length_b   1.000
_cell.length_c   1.000
_cell.angle_alpha   90.00
_cell.angle_beta   90.00
_cell.angle_gamma   90.00
#
_symmetry.space_group_name_H-M   'P 1'
#
loop_
_entity.id
_entity.type
_entity.pdbx_description
1 polymer ?
#
loop_
_entity_poly.entity_id
_entity_poly.type
_entity_poly.pdbx_seq_one_letter_code
_entity_poly.pdbx_strand_id
1 'polypeptide(L)'
;MRVRAFTIDLAGKRGYDLIVADPEATVQDYLDALEQLTMNDSIYLSRNVGGQCEGCDRCCGERIPLTYIDILRLKRSQYLQKVTGGRVDLRYILDRFCYVVVEGPSVDIMLRTGEDGYCIFLDRKERRCFVYPYRPLVCQSFFCCPSSRKARKLREAIVNQGEDELVRKWLLDAGYHGEDLLIHEACDPKVNPDDWPPNCFTGKRYYWEVRLADLCSPSLWRKLTLLSNQKRLKG
;
A
#
# COMPACT_ATOMS: atom_id res chain seq x y z
N MET A 1 9.66 20.26 1.06
CA MET A 1 9.30 18.83 1.04
C MET A 1 8.67 18.49 2.39
N ARG A 2 7.42 18.02 2.42
CA ARG A 2 6.67 17.81 3.67
C ARG A 2 7.10 16.57 4.44
N VAL A 3 7.52 15.53 3.72
CA VAL A 3 8.16 14.33 4.25
C VAL A 3 9.56 14.26 3.68
N ARG A 4 10.55 13.88 4.51
CA ARG A 4 11.92 13.63 4.06
C ARG A 4 12.31 12.21 4.41
N ALA A 5 12.50 11.38 3.39
CA ALA A 5 13.14 10.08 3.51
C ALA A 5 14.66 10.23 3.33
N PHE A 6 15.44 9.41 4.02
CA PHE A 6 16.91 9.40 3.94
C PHE A 6 17.46 8.02 4.26
N THR A 7 18.63 7.71 3.74
CA THR A 7 19.28 6.42 3.97
C THR A 7 19.85 6.32 5.38
N ILE A 8 19.80 5.12 5.95
CA ILE A 8 20.45 4.76 7.22
C ILE A 8 21.05 3.35 7.11
N ASP A 9 22.06 3.05 7.92
CA ASP A 9 22.54 1.67 8.09
C ASP A 9 21.63 0.91 9.06
N LEU A 10 21.16 -0.25 8.62
CA LEU A 10 20.36 -1.19 9.40
C LEU A 10 21.00 -2.57 9.30
N ALA A 11 21.83 -2.91 10.29
CA ALA A 11 22.56 -4.17 10.37
C ALA A 11 23.41 -4.45 9.10
N GLY A 12 24.18 -3.44 8.66
CA GLY A 12 25.05 -3.54 7.47
C GLY A 12 24.32 -3.46 6.14
N LYS A 13 23.01 -3.18 6.15
CA LYS A 13 22.20 -2.95 4.95
C LYS A 13 21.78 -1.48 4.90
N ARG A 14 21.96 -0.86 3.74
CA ARG A 14 21.53 0.53 3.51
C ARG A 14 20.01 0.58 3.36
N GLY A 15 19.31 0.76 4.46
CA GLY A 15 17.86 0.94 4.52
C GLY A 15 17.46 2.41 4.53
N TYR A 16 16.25 2.70 4.99
CA TYR A 16 15.74 4.06 5.10
C TYR A 16 15.07 4.40 6.42
N ASP A 17 15.08 5.68 6.73
CA ASP A 17 14.23 6.30 7.73
C ASP A 17 13.57 7.55 7.15
N LEU A 18 12.63 8.14 7.89
CA LEU A 18 11.95 9.36 7.47
C LEU A 18 11.59 10.29 8.63
N ILE A 19 11.42 11.55 8.28
CA ILE A 19 10.93 12.62 9.15
C ILE A 19 9.78 13.33 8.45
N VAL A 20 8.73 13.66 9.21
CA VAL A 20 7.61 14.48 8.76
C VAL A 20 7.87 15.91 9.24
N ALA A 21 8.11 16.82 8.31
CA ALA A 21 8.48 18.21 8.58
C ALA A 21 7.28 19.17 8.60
N ASP A 22 6.14 18.75 8.05
CA ASP A 22 4.92 19.56 7.92
C ASP A 22 3.73 18.77 8.51
N PRO A 23 2.94 19.34 9.44
CA PRO A 23 1.75 18.68 9.98
C PRO A 23 0.65 18.42 8.94
N GLU A 24 0.67 19.10 7.81
CA GLU A 24 -0.22 18.87 6.66
C GLU A 24 0.33 17.82 5.68
N ALA A 25 1.40 17.10 6.05
CA ALA A 25 1.93 16.00 5.24
C ALA A 25 0.89 14.91 5.02
N THR A 26 0.87 14.39 3.80
CA THR A 26 -0.11 13.41 3.31
C THR A 26 0.52 12.07 3.00
N VAL A 27 -0.30 11.05 2.74
CA VAL A 27 0.19 9.76 2.22
C VAL A 27 0.92 9.95 0.88
N GLN A 28 0.48 10.89 0.03
CA GLN A 28 1.19 11.17 -1.22
C GLN A 28 2.59 11.74 -0.96
N ASP A 29 2.75 12.68 -0.03
CA ASP A 29 4.07 13.21 0.34
C ASP A 29 5.03 12.11 0.83
N TYR A 30 4.50 11.12 1.55
CA TYR A 30 5.25 9.94 1.98
C TYR A 30 5.71 9.08 0.79
N LEU A 31 4.80 8.78 -0.14
CA LEU A 31 5.12 7.99 -1.34
C LEU A 31 6.14 8.71 -2.23
N ASP A 32 5.96 10.01 -2.44
CA ASP A 32 6.87 10.83 -3.25
C ASP A 32 8.27 10.89 -2.62
N ALA A 33 8.36 10.99 -1.29
CA ALA A 33 9.65 10.98 -0.59
C ALA A 33 10.38 9.65 -0.74
N LEU A 34 9.66 8.52 -0.73
CA LEU A 34 10.26 7.21 -0.95
C LEU A 34 10.70 7.02 -2.41
N GLU A 35 9.87 7.38 -3.38
CA GLU A 35 10.21 7.31 -4.79
C GLU A 35 11.49 8.13 -5.07
N GLN A 36 11.56 9.36 -4.57
CA GLN A 36 12.75 10.21 -4.69
C GLN A 36 13.99 9.58 -4.05
N LEU A 37 13.85 8.95 -2.87
CA LEU A 37 14.96 8.24 -2.24
C LEU A 37 15.48 7.11 -3.14
N THR A 38 14.58 6.34 -3.74
CA THR A 38 14.97 5.21 -4.60
C THR A 38 15.58 5.62 -5.93
N MET A 39 15.24 6.81 -6.43
CA MET A 39 15.83 7.37 -7.65
C MET A 39 17.23 7.97 -7.39
N ASN A 40 17.43 8.60 -6.24
CA ASN A 40 18.63 9.38 -5.96
C ASN A 40 19.70 8.60 -5.19
N ASP A 41 19.31 7.61 -4.38
CA ASP A 41 20.20 6.85 -3.52
C ASP A 41 20.15 5.35 -3.83
N SER A 42 21.30 4.69 -3.72
CA SER A 42 21.35 3.23 -3.75
C SER A 42 20.88 2.67 -2.41
N ILE A 43 19.64 2.15 -2.35
CA ILE A 43 19.10 1.43 -1.19
C ILE A 43 19.24 -0.09 -1.36
N TYR A 44 19.34 -0.81 -0.25
CA TYR A 44 19.35 -2.26 -0.26
C TYR A 44 17.93 -2.80 -0.51
N LEU A 45 17.76 -3.54 -1.59
CA LEU A 45 16.52 -4.25 -1.92
C LEU A 45 16.72 -5.75 -1.66
N SER A 46 16.10 -6.29 -0.61
CA SER A 46 16.26 -7.70 -0.23
C SER A 46 15.87 -8.69 -1.32
N ARG A 47 14.94 -8.29 -2.19
CA ARG A 47 14.47 -9.10 -3.32
C ARG A 47 15.26 -8.86 -4.61
N ASN A 48 16.11 -7.84 -4.68
CA ASN A 48 16.93 -7.50 -5.85
C ASN A 48 18.26 -6.85 -5.42
N VAL A 49 19.13 -7.63 -4.79
CA VAL A 49 20.38 -7.14 -4.21
C VAL A 49 21.24 -6.49 -5.30
N GLY A 50 21.53 -5.20 -5.15
CA GLY A 50 22.34 -4.42 -6.10
C GLY A 50 21.59 -3.92 -7.35
N GLY A 51 20.30 -4.22 -7.49
CA GLY A 51 19.48 -3.76 -8.60
C GLY A 51 18.54 -2.59 -8.26
N GLN A 52 17.69 -2.23 -9.21
CA GLN A 52 16.65 -1.21 -9.07
C GLN A 52 15.27 -1.84 -8.88
N CYS A 53 14.29 -1.07 -8.42
CA CYS A 53 12.92 -1.56 -8.28
C CYS A 53 12.20 -1.61 -9.63
N GLU A 54 12.42 -0.62 -10.51
CA GLU A 54 11.88 -0.68 -11.87
C GLU A 54 12.54 -1.84 -12.63
N GLY A 55 11.74 -2.68 -13.30
CA GLY A 55 12.23 -3.89 -13.94
C GLY A 55 12.51 -5.06 -12.98
N CYS A 56 12.19 -4.93 -11.69
CA CYS A 56 12.22 -6.03 -10.73
C CYS A 56 10.82 -6.63 -10.55
N ASP A 57 10.70 -7.94 -10.74
CA ASP A 57 9.46 -8.72 -10.64
C ASP A 57 9.37 -9.57 -9.36
N ARG A 58 10.36 -9.46 -8.48
CA ARG A 58 10.57 -10.43 -7.38
C ARG A 58 9.53 -10.33 -6.26
N CYS A 59 8.95 -9.16 -6.04
CA CYS A 59 7.85 -8.96 -5.09
C CYS A 59 6.47 -9.22 -5.70
N CYS A 60 6.37 -9.40 -7.02
CA CYS A 60 5.09 -9.56 -7.70
C CYS A 60 4.41 -10.91 -7.40
N GLY A 61 5.13 -11.89 -6.88
CA GLY A 61 4.56 -13.16 -6.38
C GLY A 61 4.30 -13.19 -4.88
N GLU A 62 4.38 -12.05 -4.19
CA GLU A 62 4.06 -11.94 -2.77
C GLU A 62 2.65 -11.35 -2.57
N ARG A 63 2.15 -11.38 -1.33
CA ARG A 63 0.87 -10.73 -0.96
C ARG A 63 0.95 -9.22 -1.26
N ILE A 64 0.00 -8.73 -2.06
CA ILE A 64 -0.14 -7.30 -2.40
C ILE A 64 -1.50 -6.81 -1.87
N PRO A 65 -1.61 -6.44 -0.58
CA PRO A 65 -2.85 -5.89 -0.05
C PRO A 65 -3.17 -4.55 -0.71
N LEU A 66 -4.47 -4.29 -0.84
CA LEU A 66 -5.00 -3.11 -1.50
C LEU A 66 -5.65 -2.18 -0.48
N THR A 67 -5.47 -0.88 -0.68
CA THR A 67 -6.34 0.11 -0.05
C THR A 67 -7.53 0.43 -0.95
N TYR A 68 -8.57 1.08 -0.41
CA TYR A 68 -9.66 1.58 -1.24
C TYR A 68 -9.20 2.59 -2.29
N ILE A 69 -8.18 3.41 -1.97
CA ILE A 69 -7.60 4.36 -2.93
C ILE A 69 -6.86 3.62 -4.04
N ASP A 70 -6.24 2.47 -3.78
CA ASP A 70 -5.63 1.65 -4.83
C ASP A 70 -6.67 1.16 -5.84
N ILE A 71 -7.86 0.74 -5.39
CA ILE A 71 -8.97 0.40 -6.30
C ILE A 71 -9.32 1.59 -7.20
N LEU A 72 -9.46 2.78 -6.62
CA LEU A 72 -9.76 3.99 -7.40
C LEU A 72 -8.64 4.36 -8.37
N ARG A 73 -7.37 4.16 -7.99
CA ARG A 73 -6.21 4.37 -8.87
C ARG A 73 -6.19 3.38 -10.02
N LEU A 74 -6.38 2.09 -9.74
CA LEU A 74 -6.45 1.03 -10.73
C LEU A 74 -7.56 1.31 -11.75
N LYS A 75 -8.76 1.70 -11.30
CA LYS A 75 -9.87 2.10 -12.17
C LYS A 75 -9.51 3.25 -13.13
N ARG A 76 -8.64 4.18 -12.72
CA ARG A 76 -8.16 5.29 -13.57
C ARG A 76 -7.03 4.89 -14.51
N SER A 77 -6.47 3.68 -14.39
CA SER A 77 -5.38 3.25 -15.26
C SER A 77 -5.86 3.05 -16.69
N GLN A 78 -5.05 3.46 -17.66
CA GLN A 78 -5.36 3.32 -19.08
C GLN A 78 -5.57 1.84 -19.47
N TYR A 79 -4.80 0.94 -18.85
CA TYR A 79 -4.92 -0.49 -19.06
C TYR A 79 -6.32 -0.99 -18.65
N LEU A 80 -6.79 -0.68 -17.43
CA LEU A 80 -8.13 -1.07 -16.99
C LEU A 80 -9.21 -0.42 -17.85
N GLN A 81 -9.11 0.88 -18.11
CA GLN A 81 -10.06 1.57 -18.99
C GLN A 81 -10.21 0.87 -20.34
N LYS A 82 -9.10 0.38 -20.91
CA LYS A 82 -9.09 -0.37 -22.17
C LYS A 82 -9.71 -1.76 -22.04
N VAL A 83 -9.30 -2.57 -21.05
CA VAL A 83 -9.76 -3.97 -20.96
C VAL A 83 -11.19 -4.10 -20.41
N THR A 84 -11.71 -3.07 -19.76
CA THR A 84 -13.06 -3.09 -19.16
C THR A 84 -14.06 -2.16 -19.86
N GLY A 85 -13.66 -1.42 -20.91
CA GLY A 85 -14.54 -0.47 -21.58
C GLY A 85 -14.96 0.74 -20.72
N GLY A 86 -14.20 1.05 -19.67
CA GLY A 86 -14.32 2.28 -18.88
C GLY A 86 -15.46 2.35 -17.86
N ARG A 87 -16.36 1.37 -17.78
CA ARG A 87 -17.42 1.30 -16.74
C ARG A 87 -17.27 0.04 -15.91
N VAL A 88 -16.78 0.21 -14.68
CA VAL A 88 -16.60 -0.88 -13.71
C VAL A 88 -16.98 -0.37 -12.32
N ASP A 89 -17.82 -1.13 -11.63
CA ASP A 89 -18.15 -0.92 -10.22
C ASP A 89 -17.06 -1.52 -9.30
N LEU A 90 -17.31 -1.58 -8.00
CA LEU A 90 -16.37 -2.17 -7.04
C LEU A 90 -16.36 -3.70 -7.19
N ARG A 91 -17.54 -4.33 -7.20
CA ARG A 91 -17.70 -5.78 -7.32
C ARG A 91 -16.94 -6.37 -8.50
N TYR A 92 -17.05 -5.77 -9.69
CA TYR A 92 -16.34 -6.19 -10.89
C TYR A 92 -14.81 -6.14 -10.70
N ILE A 93 -14.29 -5.10 -10.06
CA ILE A 93 -12.85 -5.00 -9.81
C ILE A 93 -12.39 -6.06 -8.82
N LEU A 94 -13.16 -6.28 -7.76
CA LEU A 94 -12.84 -7.29 -6.75
C LEU A 94 -12.84 -8.71 -7.34
N ASP A 95 -13.84 -9.02 -8.16
CA ASP A 95 -13.97 -10.31 -8.84
C ASP A 95 -12.86 -10.53 -9.87
N ARG A 96 -12.59 -9.55 -10.74
CA ARG A 96 -11.66 -9.76 -11.86
C ARG A 96 -10.20 -9.58 -11.48
N PHE A 97 -9.89 -8.68 -10.56
CA PHE A 97 -8.51 -8.24 -10.30
C PHE A 97 -8.01 -8.45 -8.87
N CYS A 98 -8.89 -8.85 -7.95
CA CYS A 98 -8.53 -9.05 -6.55
C CYS A 98 -8.76 -10.50 -6.11
N TYR A 99 -8.26 -10.82 -4.92
CA TYR A 99 -8.53 -12.06 -4.22
C TYR A 99 -8.95 -11.70 -2.79
N VAL A 100 -10.03 -12.30 -2.31
CA VAL A 100 -10.68 -11.95 -1.04
C VAL A 100 -10.65 -13.19 -0.16
N VAL A 101 -9.92 -13.10 0.94
CA VAL A 101 -9.77 -14.15 1.94
C VAL A 101 -10.45 -13.72 3.22
N VAL A 102 -11.22 -14.63 3.82
CA VAL A 102 -11.86 -14.41 5.12
C VAL A 102 -11.46 -15.51 6.08
N GLU A 103 -10.80 -15.15 7.17
CA GLU A 103 -10.40 -16.08 8.24
C GLU A 103 -10.92 -15.57 9.58
N GLY A 104 -11.93 -16.23 10.15
CA GLY A 104 -12.62 -15.72 11.32
C GLY A 104 -13.20 -14.32 11.06
N PRO A 105 -12.91 -13.33 11.92
CA PRO A 105 -13.32 -11.94 11.71
C PRO A 105 -12.35 -11.16 10.80
N SER A 106 -11.25 -11.76 10.35
CA SER A 106 -10.25 -11.06 9.54
C SER A 106 -10.59 -11.16 8.05
N VAL A 107 -10.46 -10.04 7.35
CA VAL A 107 -10.67 -9.95 5.90
C VAL A 107 -9.41 -9.39 5.27
N ASP A 108 -8.94 -10.07 4.22
CA ASP A 108 -7.78 -9.68 3.43
C ASP A 108 -8.19 -9.52 1.97
N ILE A 109 -7.96 -8.33 1.41
CA ILE A 109 -8.25 -8.03 0.01
C ILE A 109 -6.95 -7.64 -0.69
N MET A 110 -6.46 -8.54 -1.53
CA MET A 110 -5.18 -8.42 -2.22
C MET A 110 -5.35 -8.45 -3.74
N LEU A 111 -4.33 -7.97 -4.48
CA LEU A 111 -4.29 -8.21 -5.92
C LEU A 111 -4.24 -9.69 -6.22
N ARG A 112 -5.00 -10.10 -7.23
CA ARG A 112 -5.02 -11.47 -7.73
C ARG A 112 -3.66 -11.83 -8.36
N THR A 113 -3.26 -13.07 -8.17
CA THR A 113 -2.16 -13.71 -8.91
C THR A 113 -2.71 -14.56 -10.06
N GLY A 114 -1.95 -14.64 -11.16
CA GLY A 114 -2.21 -15.58 -12.24
C GLY A 114 -1.83 -17.01 -11.86
N GLU A 115 -2.02 -17.94 -12.80
CA GLU A 115 -1.67 -19.35 -12.64
C GLU A 115 -0.18 -19.57 -12.36
N ASP A 116 0.68 -18.65 -12.81
CA ASP A 116 2.12 -18.68 -12.56
C ASP A 116 2.52 -18.24 -11.14
N GLY A 117 1.54 -17.83 -10.32
CA GLY A 117 1.75 -17.35 -8.96
C GLY A 117 2.22 -15.89 -8.87
N TYR A 118 2.19 -15.13 -9.95
CA TYR A 118 2.58 -13.70 -9.95
C TYR A 118 1.37 -12.80 -10.20
N CYS A 119 1.46 -11.55 -9.75
CA CYS A 119 0.45 -10.52 -9.96
C CYS A 119 0.01 -10.46 -11.42
N ILE A 120 -1.31 -10.51 -11.64
CA ILE A 120 -1.93 -10.52 -12.98
C ILE A 120 -1.58 -9.31 -13.86
N PHE A 121 -1.04 -8.23 -13.27
CA PHE A 121 -0.62 -7.05 -14.01
C PHE A 121 0.85 -7.06 -14.41
N LEU A 122 1.64 -8.06 -14.01
CA LEU A 122 3.05 -8.15 -14.37
C LEU A 122 3.19 -8.62 -15.83
N ASP A 123 3.85 -7.82 -16.67
CA ASP A 123 4.44 -8.32 -17.91
C ASP A 123 5.74 -9.06 -17.56
N ARG A 124 5.76 -10.38 -17.75
CA ARG A 124 6.93 -11.22 -17.45
C ARG A 124 8.12 -10.90 -18.34
N LYS A 125 7.87 -10.53 -19.60
CA LYS A 125 8.91 -10.29 -20.60
C LYS A 125 9.59 -8.96 -20.34
N GLU A 126 8.78 -7.91 -20.14
CA GLU A 126 9.28 -6.55 -19.88
C GLU A 126 9.64 -6.34 -18.40
N ARG A 127 9.32 -7.32 -17.53
CA ARG A 127 9.50 -7.30 -16.07
C ARG A 127 8.91 -6.04 -15.43
N ARG A 128 7.81 -5.56 -16.01
CA ARG A 128 7.15 -4.31 -15.66
C ARG A 128 5.65 -4.49 -15.68
N CYS A 129 4.98 -3.84 -14.74
CA CYS A 129 3.54 -3.91 -14.62
C CYS A 129 2.82 -3.07 -15.69
N PHE A 130 1.73 -3.58 -16.30
CA PHE A 130 0.89 -2.81 -17.24
C PHE A 130 0.24 -1.57 -16.60
N VAL A 131 0.11 -1.57 -15.27
CA VAL A 131 -0.41 -0.45 -14.49
C VAL A 131 0.68 0.23 -13.66
N TYR A 132 1.95 0.19 -14.09
CA TYR A 132 3.08 0.67 -13.30
C TYR A 132 2.94 2.10 -12.73
N PRO A 133 2.39 3.11 -13.43
CA PRO A 133 2.14 4.44 -12.84
C PRO A 133 1.00 4.46 -11.79
N TYR A 134 0.14 3.44 -11.81
CA TYR A 134 -1.02 3.26 -10.93
C TYR A 134 -0.81 2.13 -9.92
N ARG A 135 0.45 1.68 -9.75
CA ARG A 135 0.81 0.57 -8.87
C ARG A 135 0.30 0.80 -7.43
N PRO A 136 -0.14 -0.25 -6.70
CA PRO A 136 -0.67 -0.10 -5.35
C PRO A 136 0.32 0.50 -4.34
N LEU A 137 -0.20 0.96 -3.19
CA LEU A 137 0.59 1.55 -2.11
C LEU A 137 1.77 0.70 -1.67
N VAL A 138 1.55 -0.61 -1.51
CA VAL A 138 2.62 -1.52 -1.08
C VAL A 138 3.76 -1.62 -2.10
N CYS A 139 3.44 -1.49 -3.39
CA CYS A 139 4.42 -1.48 -4.48
C CYS A 139 5.18 -0.15 -4.56
N GLN A 140 4.58 0.96 -4.14
CA GLN A 140 5.22 2.29 -4.07
C GLN A 140 6.02 2.51 -2.78
N SER A 141 5.82 1.67 -1.76
CA SER A 141 6.47 1.84 -0.45
C SER A 141 7.70 0.96 -0.24
N PHE A 142 8.21 0.33 -1.31
CA PHE A 142 9.46 -0.45 -1.34
C PHE A 142 9.63 -1.38 -0.13
N PHE A 143 8.61 -2.21 0.14
CA PHE A 143 8.56 -3.03 1.35
C PHE A 143 9.72 -4.03 1.50
N CYS A 144 10.42 -4.35 0.39
CA CYS A 144 11.62 -5.18 0.39
C CYS A 144 12.89 -4.43 0.82
N CYS A 145 12.81 -3.12 1.07
CA CYS A 145 13.88 -2.31 1.64
C CYS A 145 13.78 -2.27 3.17
N PRO A 146 14.86 -2.57 3.91
CA PRO A 146 14.91 -2.40 5.36
C PRO A 146 14.56 -0.97 5.75
N SER A 147 13.74 -0.81 6.79
CA SER A 147 13.34 0.50 7.28
C SER A 147 13.41 0.59 8.78
N SER A 148 13.57 1.80 9.29
CA SER A 148 13.54 2.06 10.73
C SER A 148 12.20 1.57 11.34
N ARG A 149 12.19 1.31 12.64
CA ARG A 149 10.96 0.91 13.35
C ARG A 149 9.83 1.94 13.19
N LYS A 150 10.13 3.24 13.14
CA LYS A 150 9.10 4.28 12.99
C LYS A 150 8.57 4.35 11.55
N ALA A 151 9.45 4.20 10.55
CA ALA A 151 9.06 4.16 9.15
C ALA A 151 8.17 2.95 8.84
N ARG A 152 8.56 1.75 9.34
CA ARG A 152 7.74 0.54 9.22
C ARG A 152 6.36 0.71 9.86
N LYS A 153 6.30 1.26 11.08
CA LYS A 153 5.02 1.51 11.78
C LYS A 153 4.11 2.50 11.04
N LEU A 154 4.69 3.51 10.39
CA LEU A 154 3.92 4.42 9.55
C LEU A 154 3.31 3.67 8.36
N ARG A 155 4.11 2.87 7.65
CA ARG A 155 3.62 2.04 6.55
C ARG A 155 2.51 1.09 7.00
N GLU A 156 2.69 0.40 8.12
CA GLU A 156 1.68 -0.48 8.71
C GLU A 156 0.37 0.27 8.99
N ALA A 157 0.43 1.46 9.60
CA ALA A 157 -0.75 2.26 9.87
C ALA A 157 -1.49 2.71 8.59
N ILE A 158 -0.74 3.06 7.54
CA ILE A 158 -1.30 3.45 6.23
C ILE A 158 -1.97 2.26 5.55
N VAL A 159 -1.30 1.10 5.50
CA VAL A 159 -1.83 -0.11 4.85
C VAL A 159 -3.09 -0.58 5.57
N ASN A 160 -3.03 -0.74 6.90
CA ASN A 160 -4.15 -1.28 7.66
C ASN A 160 -5.39 -0.41 7.55
N GLN A 161 -5.29 0.91 7.79
CA GLN A 161 -6.47 1.78 7.68
C GLN A 161 -6.99 1.92 6.24
N GLY A 162 -6.09 1.83 5.25
CA GLY A 162 -6.49 1.85 3.85
C GLY A 162 -7.22 0.57 3.42
N GLU A 163 -6.77 -0.58 3.93
CA GLU A 163 -7.39 -1.89 3.75
C GLU A 163 -8.73 -1.98 4.51
N ASP A 164 -8.79 -1.46 5.75
CA ASP A 164 -10.03 -1.40 6.54
C ASP A 164 -11.15 -0.64 5.81
N GLU A 165 -10.84 0.50 5.17
CA GLU A 165 -11.84 1.22 4.36
C GLU A 165 -12.23 0.43 3.10
N LEU A 166 -11.33 -0.38 2.52
CA LEU A 166 -11.69 -1.25 1.40
C LEU A 166 -12.65 -2.35 1.85
N VAL A 167 -12.39 -3.00 2.99
CA VAL A 167 -13.29 -4.00 3.58
C VAL A 167 -14.65 -3.38 3.89
N ARG A 168 -14.67 -2.19 4.51
CA ARG A 168 -15.90 -1.44 4.76
C ARG A 168 -16.70 -1.18 3.49
N LYS A 169 -16.02 -0.80 2.40
CA LYS A 169 -16.66 -0.54 1.09
C LYS A 169 -17.18 -1.82 0.46
N TRP A 170 -16.45 -2.92 0.56
CA TRP A 170 -16.88 -4.24 0.11
C TRP A 170 -18.16 -4.71 0.83
N LEU A 171 -18.24 -4.54 2.15
CA LEU A 171 -19.43 -4.88 2.94
C LEU A 171 -20.64 -4.01 2.57
N LEU A 172 -20.44 -2.70 2.42
CA LEU A 172 -21.50 -1.78 2.01
C LEU A 172 -22.02 -2.05 0.60
N ASP A 173 -21.14 -2.41 -0.33
CA ASP A 173 -21.49 -2.73 -1.71
C ASP A 173 -22.41 -3.96 -1.77
N ALA A 174 -22.04 -5.04 -1.08
CA ALA A 174 -22.87 -6.23 -0.96
C ALA A 174 -24.24 -5.94 -0.31
N GLY A 175 -24.24 -5.20 0.80
CA GLY A 175 -25.48 -4.81 1.50
C GLY A 175 -26.39 -3.91 0.67
N TYR A 176 -25.83 -2.99 -0.12
CA TYR A 176 -26.59 -2.10 -1.00
C TYR A 176 -27.26 -2.86 -2.16
N HIS A 177 -26.58 -3.87 -2.69
CA HIS A 177 -27.10 -4.68 -3.79
C HIS A 177 -27.97 -5.87 -3.33
N GLY A 178 -28.03 -6.15 -2.02
CA GLY A 178 -28.72 -7.34 -1.49
C GLY A 178 -28.06 -8.64 -1.98
N GLU A 179 -26.76 -8.59 -2.25
CA GLU A 179 -25.98 -9.70 -2.80
C GLU A 179 -25.13 -10.38 -1.73
N ASP A 180 -24.77 -11.64 -2.00
CA ASP A 180 -23.79 -12.35 -1.20
C ASP A 180 -22.40 -11.72 -1.31
N LEU A 181 -21.66 -11.76 -0.21
CA LEU A 181 -20.28 -11.30 -0.17
C LEU A 181 -19.40 -12.08 -1.15
N LEU A 182 -18.60 -11.35 -1.94
CA LEU A 182 -17.56 -11.97 -2.78
C LEU A 182 -16.46 -12.51 -1.87
N ILE A 183 -16.38 -13.82 -1.73
CA ILE A 183 -15.33 -14.49 -0.97
C ILE A 183 -14.72 -15.55 -1.87
N HIS A 184 -13.40 -15.50 -2.05
CA HIS A 184 -12.66 -16.48 -2.85
C HIS A 184 -12.17 -17.64 -1.99
N GLU A 185 -11.80 -17.34 -0.74
CA GLU A 185 -11.35 -18.31 0.24
C GLU A 185 -11.91 -17.95 1.61
N ALA A 186 -12.43 -18.94 2.34
CA ALA A 186 -13.01 -18.75 3.66
C ALA A 186 -12.61 -19.87 4.63
N CYS A 187 -12.27 -19.48 5.86
CA CYS A 187 -12.09 -20.37 7.00
C CYS A 187 -12.87 -19.82 8.20
N ASP A 188 -13.94 -20.50 8.63
CA ASP A 188 -14.82 -20.10 9.74
C ASP A 188 -15.21 -18.60 9.71
N PRO A 189 -15.82 -18.09 8.62
CA PRO A 189 -16.03 -16.66 8.43
C PRO A 189 -17.00 -16.08 9.46
N LYS A 190 -16.56 -15.05 10.18
CA LYS A 190 -17.27 -14.35 11.28
C LYS A 190 -17.21 -12.83 11.10
N VAL A 191 -17.52 -12.39 9.89
CA VAL A 191 -17.44 -10.98 9.51
C VAL A 191 -18.57 -10.19 10.16
N ASN A 192 -18.20 -9.14 10.91
CA ASN A 192 -19.15 -8.20 11.49
C ASN A 192 -18.91 -6.78 10.94
N PRO A 193 -19.87 -6.17 10.22
CA PRO A 193 -19.69 -4.82 9.67
C PRO A 193 -19.28 -3.74 10.68
N ASP A 194 -19.62 -3.90 11.95
CA ASP A 194 -19.25 -2.95 13.01
C ASP A 194 -17.73 -2.97 13.33
N ASP A 195 -17.00 -4.00 12.91
CA ASP A 195 -15.54 -4.09 13.11
C ASP A 195 -14.77 -3.13 12.18
N TRP A 196 -15.41 -2.61 11.11
CA TRP A 196 -14.82 -1.66 10.17
C TRP A 196 -15.59 -0.33 10.13
N PRO A 197 -15.54 0.48 11.21
CA PRO A 197 -16.16 1.80 11.21
C PRO A 197 -15.45 2.76 10.23
N PRO A 198 -16.07 3.90 9.89
CA PRO A 198 -15.39 4.96 9.15
C PRO A 198 -14.05 5.36 9.77
N ASN A 199 -13.03 5.58 8.93
CA ASN A 199 -11.67 5.95 9.35
C ASN A 199 -11.12 7.13 8.50
N CYS A 200 -9.83 7.44 8.62
CA CYS A 200 -9.24 8.59 7.93
C CYS A 200 -9.22 8.48 6.39
N PHE A 201 -9.44 7.28 5.83
CA PHE A 201 -9.63 7.06 4.39
C PHE A 201 -11.07 7.24 3.93
N THR A 202 -12.05 7.27 4.85
CA THR A 202 -13.46 7.36 4.47
C THR A 202 -13.74 8.64 3.68
N GLY A 203 -14.36 8.45 2.51
CA GLY A 203 -14.70 9.54 1.59
C GLY A 203 -13.52 10.10 0.79
N LYS A 204 -12.29 9.62 1.01
CA LYS A 204 -11.10 10.04 0.28
C LYS A 204 -10.98 9.29 -1.05
N ARG A 205 -10.53 9.99 -2.08
CA ARG A 205 -10.37 9.49 -3.45
C ARG A 205 -8.92 9.43 -3.91
N TYR A 206 -8.04 10.08 -3.17
CA TYR A 206 -6.62 10.24 -3.48
C TYR A 206 -5.75 10.30 -2.22
N TYR A 207 -4.50 9.84 -2.33
CA TYR A 207 -3.56 9.79 -1.20
C TYR A 207 -3.15 11.18 -0.67
N TRP A 208 -3.26 12.24 -1.46
CA TRP A 208 -3.02 13.61 -1.01
C TRP A 208 -4.16 14.17 -0.14
N GLU A 209 -5.28 13.45 0.00
CA GLU A 209 -6.39 13.86 0.87
C GLU A 209 -6.33 13.20 2.26
N VAL A 210 -5.39 12.26 2.46
CA VAL A 210 -5.19 11.51 3.70
C VAL A 210 -3.96 12.07 4.41
N ARG A 211 -4.16 12.73 5.55
CA ARG A 211 -3.07 13.30 6.34
C ARG A 211 -2.38 12.21 7.17
N LEU A 212 -1.05 12.28 7.26
CA LEU A 212 -0.26 11.38 8.08
C LEU A 212 -0.55 11.55 9.58
N ALA A 213 -0.93 12.76 10.01
CA ALA A 213 -1.28 13.05 11.40
C ALA A 213 -2.51 12.25 11.87
N ASP A 214 -3.51 12.11 11.00
CA ASP A 214 -4.77 11.42 11.31
C ASP A 214 -4.59 9.90 11.38
N LEU A 215 -3.57 9.37 10.69
CA LEU A 215 -3.21 7.95 10.67
C LEU A 215 -2.45 7.51 11.91
N CYS A 216 -1.68 8.42 12.50
CA CYS A 216 -0.68 8.07 13.50
C CYS A 216 -1.21 8.16 14.92
N SER A 217 -0.92 7.14 15.74
CA SER A 217 -1.02 7.32 17.19
C SER A 217 -0.17 8.53 17.66
N PRO A 218 -0.54 9.24 18.74
CA PRO A 218 0.25 10.36 19.26
C PRO A 218 1.71 10.00 19.56
N SER A 219 1.98 8.75 19.91
CA SER A 219 3.33 8.24 20.15
C SER A 219 4.15 8.07 18.86
N LEU A 220 3.52 7.62 17.78
CA LEU A 220 4.15 7.45 16.48
C LEU A 220 4.38 8.83 15.84
N TRP A 221 3.37 9.70 15.89
CA TRP A 221 3.45 11.04 15.33
C TRP A 221 4.63 11.84 15.91
N ARG A 222 4.79 11.85 17.24
CA ARG A 222 5.96 12.47 17.89
C ARG A 222 7.30 11.92 17.38
N LYS A 223 7.41 10.61 17.13
CA LYS A 223 8.66 10.01 16.62
C LYS A 223 8.95 10.38 15.16
N LEU A 224 7.90 10.65 14.39
CA LEU A 224 8.00 11.05 12.99
C LEU A 224 8.37 12.53 12.85
N THR A 225 7.90 13.39 13.77
CA THR A 225 8.12 14.85 13.72
C THR A 225 9.34 15.32 14.52
N LEU A 226 9.79 14.55 15.51
CA LEU A 226 11.06 14.84 16.18
C LEU A 226 12.21 14.61 15.20
N LEU A 227 12.99 15.67 14.96
CA LEU A 227 14.33 15.54 14.40
C LEU A 227 15.09 14.56 15.29
N SER A 228 15.34 13.35 14.78
CA SER A 228 16.26 12.43 15.43
C SER A 228 17.59 13.18 15.57
N ASN A 229 17.97 13.52 16.80
CA ASN A 229 19.26 14.11 17.15
C ASN A 229 20.37 13.19 16.63
N GLN A 230 20.77 13.34 15.37
CA GLN A 230 21.88 12.65 14.71
C GLN A 230 23.23 13.23 15.18
N LYS A 231 23.42 13.33 16.50
CA LYS A 231 24.68 13.75 17.14
C LYS A 231 25.21 12.74 18.17
N ARG A 232 24.70 11.50 18.23
CA ARG A 232 25.16 10.49 19.22
C ARG A 232 25.71 9.18 18.64
N LEU A 233 26.25 9.19 17.42
CA LEU A 233 27.02 8.05 16.87
C LEU A 233 28.33 8.49 16.19
N LYS A 234 28.98 9.51 16.76
CA LYS A 234 30.43 9.73 16.63
C LYS A 234 31.00 9.83 18.04
N GLY A 235 31.19 8.67 18.65
CA GLY A 235 32.05 8.46 19.81
C GLY A 235 33.11 7.47 19.37
#